data_AF-A0A1E7IGN0-F1
#
_entry.id   AF-A0A1E7IGN0-F1
#
_cell.length_a   1.000
_cell.length_b   1.000
_cell.length_c   1.000
_cell.angle_alpha   90.00
_cell.angle_beta   90.00
_cell.angle_gamma   90.00
#
_symmetry.space_group_name_H-M   'P 1'
#
loop_
_entity.id
_entity.type
_entity.pdbx_description
1 polymer ?
#
loop_
_entity_poly.entity_id
_entity_poly.type
_entity_poly.pdbx_seq_one_letter_code
_entity_poly.pdbx_strand_id
1 'polypeptide(L)'
;NLLHIDRRKCVLFTNDKTRYSFLIPGLRKADFQNLSEVFRQRLFRCLLAEDIGQEAIERVLDEIREITFTKTSSRSVLGSMNDIAFHLEHWIHDEGGLPNVDIADLNMQINRIPSGVLGYRDSIDVLKELLC
;
A
#
# COMPACT_ATOMS: atom_id res chain seq x y z
N ASN A 1 -6.51 -3.98 -4.24
CA ASN A 1 -6.57 -5.42 -4.58
C ASN A 1 -7.00 -6.20 -3.35
N LEU A 2 -7.85 -7.22 -3.47
CA LEU A 2 -8.14 -8.14 -2.36
C LEU A 2 -7.37 -9.45 -2.59
N LEU A 3 -6.39 -9.71 -1.73
CA LEU A 3 -5.50 -10.87 -1.77
C LEU A 3 -5.88 -11.86 -0.68
N HIS A 4 -5.51 -13.13 -0.87
CA HIS A 4 -5.64 -14.18 0.15
C HIS A 4 -4.26 -14.78 0.41
N ILE A 5 -3.64 -14.36 1.51
CA ILE A 5 -2.31 -14.81 1.92
C ILE A 5 -2.45 -15.50 3.28
N ASP A 6 -1.90 -16.70 3.43
CA ASP A 6 -2.08 -17.57 4.61
C ASP A 6 -3.53 -17.71 5.07
N ARG A 7 -4.45 -17.89 4.11
CA ARG A 7 -5.90 -18.00 4.35
C ARG A 7 -6.51 -16.77 5.02
N ARG A 8 -5.83 -15.62 5.00
CA ARG A 8 -6.27 -14.33 5.54
C ARG A 8 -6.56 -13.36 4.41
N LYS A 9 -7.64 -12.61 4.55
CA LYS A 9 -7.96 -11.51 3.63
C LYS A 9 -6.97 -10.38 3.85
N CYS A 10 -6.25 -10.01 2.81
CA CYS A 10 -5.30 -8.92 2.81
C CYS A 10 -5.73 -7.91 1.75
N VAL A 11 -5.66 -6.61 2.05
CA VAL A 11 -5.99 -5.57 1.07
C VAL A 11 -4.74 -4.80 0.72
N LEU A 12 -4.39 -4.83 -0.57
CA LEU A 12 -3.33 -4.01 -1.15
C LEU A 12 -3.95 -2.72 -1.67
N PHE A 13 -3.56 -1.59 -1.10
CA PHE A 13 -3.89 -0.26 -1.61
C PHE A 13 -2.76 0.22 -2.51
N THR A 14 -3.10 0.94 -3.57
CA THR A 14 -2.14 1.51 -4.53
C THR A 14 -2.67 2.86 -4.96
N ASN A 15 -1.82 3.88 -4.92
CA ASN A 15 -2.12 5.20 -5.47
C ASN A 15 -1.98 5.18 -6.99
N ASP A 16 -2.95 5.78 -7.69
CA ASP A 16 -2.99 5.75 -9.15
C ASP A 16 -1.87 6.57 -9.81
N LYS A 17 -1.38 7.63 -9.16
CA LYS A 17 -0.34 8.53 -9.68
C LYS A 17 1.06 8.07 -9.30
N THR A 18 1.30 7.85 -8.01
CA THR A 18 2.64 7.56 -7.49
C THR A 18 2.99 6.09 -7.50
N ARG A 19 2.01 5.20 -7.70
CA ARG A 19 2.13 3.75 -7.46
C ARG A 19 2.47 3.36 -6.02
N TYR A 20 2.53 4.33 -5.10
CA TYR A 20 2.75 4.06 -3.69
C TYR A 20 1.68 3.09 -3.19
N SER A 21 2.13 1.99 -2.61
CA SER A 21 1.28 0.86 -2.26
C SER A 21 1.54 0.38 -0.85
N PHE A 22 0.51 -0.16 -0.20
CA PHE A 22 0.68 -0.78 1.11
C PHE A 22 -0.34 -1.90 1.33
N LEU A 23 0.11 -2.96 1.97
CA LEU A 23 -0.67 -4.13 2.34
C LEU A 23 -1.20 -3.98 3.77
N ILE A 24 -2.49 -4.25 3.95
CA ILE A 24 -3.11 -4.48 5.26
C ILE A 24 -3.51 -5.95 5.34
N PRO A 25 -2.78 -6.80 6.08
CA PRO A 25 -3.13 -8.20 6.21
C PRO A 25 -4.20 -8.45 7.28
N GLY A 26 -4.87 -9.60 7.19
CA GLY A 26 -5.69 -10.13 8.30
C GLY A 26 -7.03 -9.44 8.53
N LEU A 27 -7.57 -8.72 7.54
CA LEU A 27 -8.83 -7.98 7.68
C LEU A 27 -10.02 -8.92 7.85
N ARG A 28 -10.85 -8.62 8.85
CA ARG A 28 -12.09 -9.32 9.19
C ARG A 28 -13.29 -8.53 8.69
N LYS A 29 -14.48 -9.17 8.71
CA LYS A 29 -15.73 -8.55 8.25
C LYS A 29 -16.01 -7.18 8.88
N ALA A 30 -15.75 -7.03 10.18
CA ALA A 30 -15.92 -5.77 10.90
C ALA A 30 -14.97 -4.66 10.40
N ASP A 31 -13.76 -5.02 10.01
CA ASP A 31 -12.79 -4.05 9.46
C ASP A 31 -13.25 -3.55 8.09
N PHE A 32 -13.85 -4.40 7.27
CA PHE A 32 -14.44 -3.99 5.99
C PHE A 32 -15.63 -3.04 6.15
N GLN A 33 -16.36 -3.10 7.27
CA GLN A 33 -17.44 -2.15 7.57
C GLN A 33 -16.90 -0.76 7.92
N ASN A 34 -15.65 -0.66 8.38
CA ASN A 34 -14.98 0.58 8.75
C ASN A 34 -13.71 0.80 7.91
N LEU A 35 -13.71 0.34 6.66
CA LEU A 35 -12.49 0.24 5.85
C LEU A 35 -11.81 1.60 5.63
N SER A 36 -12.59 2.68 5.53
CA SER A 36 -12.07 4.04 5.38
C SER A 36 -11.20 4.46 6.57
N GLU A 37 -11.64 4.15 7.79
CA GLU A 37 -10.87 4.48 9.00
C GLU A 37 -9.63 3.58 9.13
N VAL A 38 -9.80 2.28 8.86
CA VAL A 38 -8.68 1.33 8.83
C VAL A 38 -7.63 1.76 7.82
N PHE A 39 -8.05 2.21 6.63
CA PHE A 39 -7.17 2.74 5.59
C PHE A 39 -6.41 3.97 6.10
N ARG A 40 -7.10 4.98 6.65
CA ARG A 40 -6.47 6.22 7.12
C ARG A 40 -5.43 5.97 8.21
N GLN A 41 -5.76 5.13 9.19
CA GLN A 41 -4.85 4.76 10.26
C GLN A 41 -3.61 4.02 9.75
N ARG A 42 -3.77 3.11 8.77
CA ARG A 42 -2.65 2.38 8.19
C ARG A 42 -1.81 3.26 7.27
N LEU A 43 -2.43 4.13 6.48
CA LEU A 43 -1.73 5.10 5.66
C LEU A 43 -0.88 6.03 6.53
N PHE A 44 -1.44 6.60 7.61
CA PHE A 44 -0.68 7.42 8.56
C PHE A 44 0.60 6.73 9.04
N ARG A 45 0.48 5.46 9.49
CA ARG A 45 1.62 4.68 9.98
C ARG A 45 2.65 4.40 8.88
N CYS A 46 2.22 4.11 7.66
CA CYS A 46 3.12 3.86 6.54
C CYS A 46 3.88 5.13 6.15
N LEU A 47 3.21 6.28 6.09
CA LEU A 47 3.86 7.55 5.77
C LEU A 47 4.84 7.98 6.88
N LEU A 48 4.48 7.76 8.15
CA LEU A 48 5.36 8.02 9.28
C LEU A 48 6.62 7.13 9.24
N ALA A 49 6.46 5.84 8.87
CA ALA A 49 7.59 4.92 8.71
C ALA A 49 8.52 5.29 7.53
N GLU A 50 8.05 6.09 6.58
CA GLU A 50 8.84 6.61 5.46
C GLU A 50 9.49 7.99 5.76
N ASP A 51 9.47 8.41 7.03
CA ASP A 51 9.97 9.70 7.54
C ASP A 51 9.31 10.91 6.87
N ILE A 52 8.05 10.79 6.46
CA ILE A 52 7.28 11.91 5.92
C ILE A 52 6.83 12.81 7.09
N GLY A 53 7.08 14.10 6.97
CA GLY A 53 6.77 15.08 8.01
C GLY A 53 5.28 15.13 8.35
N GLN A 54 4.96 15.32 9.63
CA GLN A 54 3.58 15.29 10.15
C GLN A 54 2.64 16.25 9.40
N GLU A 55 3.09 17.47 9.09
CA GLU A 55 2.29 18.45 8.34
C GLU A 55 1.91 17.97 6.93
N ALA A 56 2.81 17.24 6.25
CA ALA A 56 2.49 16.64 4.95
C ALA A 56 1.49 15.49 5.09
N ILE A 57 1.64 14.65 6.12
CA ILE A 57 0.71 13.55 6.40
C ILE A 57 -0.69 14.09 6.69
N GLU A 58 -0.80 15.13 7.51
CA GLU A 58 -2.08 15.77 7.83
C GLU A 58 -2.78 16.31 6.58
N ARG A 59 -2.04 17.00 5.69
CA ARG A 59 -2.55 17.46 4.39
C ARG A 59 -3.11 16.30 3.56
N VAL A 60 -2.38 15.19 3.44
CA VAL A 60 -2.85 14.00 2.70
C VAL A 60 -4.12 13.42 3.33
N LEU A 61 -4.17 13.28 4.65
CA LEU A 61 -5.33 12.71 5.32
C LEU A 61 -6.56 13.61 5.30
N ASP A 62 -6.38 14.92 5.15
CA ASP A 62 -7.45 15.90 4.95
C ASP A 62 -8.00 15.91 3.52
N GLU A 63 -7.15 15.70 2.51
CA GLU A 63 -7.62 15.51 1.13
C GLU A 63 -8.43 14.22 0.98
N ILE A 64 -8.07 13.19 1.76
CA ILE A 64 -8.71 11.87 1.76
C ILE A 64 -9.84 11.83 2.83
N ARG A 65 -10.72 12.84 2.84
CA ARG A 65 -11.87 12.89 3.77
C ARG A 65 -12.97 11.91 3.41
N GLU A 66 -13.25 11.73 2.13
CA GLU A 66 -14.23 10.76 1.64
C GLU A 66 -13.56 9.74 0.73
N ILE A 67 -13.41 8.51 1.23
CA ILE A 67 -12.80 7.42 0.46
C ILE A 67 -13.90 6.59 -0.19
N THR A 68 -13.90 6.57 -1.51
CA THR A 68 -14.70 5.60 -2.28
C THR A 68 -13.77 4.53 -2.86
N PHE A 69 -13.95 3.28 -2.42
CA PHE A 69 -13.21 2.15 -2.97
C PHE A 69 -13.92 1.62 -4.22
N THR A 70 -13.34 1.84 -5.39
CA THR A 70 -13.87 1.37 -6.67
C THR A 70 -12.92 0.36 -7.33
N LYS A 71 -13.43 -0.39 -8.31
CA LYS A 71 -12.56 -1.18 -9.19
C LYS A 71 -11.84 -0.23 -10.14
N THR A 72 -10.52 -0.31 -10.21
CA THR A 72 -9.75 0.40 -11.24
C THR A 72 -9.89 -0.32 -12.59
N SER A 73 -10.10 0.45 -13.67
CA SER A 73 -10.13 -0.06 -15.05
C SER A 73 -8.80 0.17 -15.79
N SER A 74 -7.83 0.81 -15.14
CA SER A 74 -6.53 1.12 -15.74
C SER A 74 -5.66 -0.12 -15.76
N ARG A 75 -5.36 -0.61 -16.97
CA ARG A 75 -4.48 -1.77 -17.18
C ARG A 75 -3.07 -1.55 -16.62
N SER A 76 -2.57 -0.32 -16.64
CA SER A 76 -1.26 0.03 -16.07
C SER A 76 -1.26 -0.05 -14.55
N VAL A 77 -2.32 0.46 -13.89
CA VAL A 77 -2.49 0.32 -12.43
C VAL A 77 -2.59 -1.17 -12.08
N LEU A 78 -3.44 -1.92 -12.79
CA LEU A 78 -3.63 -3.35 -12.55
C LEU A 78 -2.35 -4.16 -12.73
N GLY A 79 -1.54 -3.86 -13.76
CA GLY A 79 -0.22 -4.47 -13.94
C GLY A 79 0.68 -4.24 -12.72
N SER A 80 0.79 -2.99 -12.28
CA SER A 80 1.59 -2.63 -11.10
C SER A 80 1.09 -3.34 -9.83
N MET A 81 -0.23 -3.41 -9.64
CA MET A 81 -0.84 -4.12 -8.49
C MET A 81 -0.56 -5.62 -8.51
N ASN A 82 -0.50 -6.24 -9.70
CA ASN A 82 -0.20 -7.66 -9.84
C ASN A 82 1.28 -7.94 -9.57
N ASP A 83 2.18 -7.09 -10.09
CA ASP A 83 3.62 -7.21 -9.85
C ASP A 83 3.93 -7.10 -8.35
N ILE A 84 3.35 -6.09 -7.67
CA ILE A 84 3.50 -5.92 -6.22
C ILE A 84 2.90 -7.10 -5.45
N ALA A 85 1.71 -7.60 -5.85
CA ALA A 85 1.11 -8.76 -5.21
C ALA A 85 1.99 -10.01 -5.33
N PHE A 86 2.61 -10.23 -6.49
CA PHE A 86 3.56 -11.33 -6.70
C PHE A 86 4.77 -11.23 -5.76
N HIS A 87 5.37 -10.04 -5.63
CA HIS A 87 6.48 -9.82 -4.69
C HIS A 87 6.07 -10.08 -3.24
N LEU A 88 4.91 -9.56 -2.82
CA LEU A 88 4.39 -9.77 -1.47
C LEU A 88 4.18 -11.25 -1.16
N GLU A 89 3.54 -12.00 -2.06
CA GLU A 89 3.29 -13.42 -1.87
C GLU A 89 4.60 -14.21 -1.75
N HIS A 90 5.60 -13.90 -2.58
CA HIS A 90 6.89 -14.58 -2.55
C HIS A 90 7.69 -14.25 -1.27
N TRP A 91 7.83 -12.97 -0.92
CA TRP A 91 8.56 -12.56 0.28
C TRP A 91 7.91 -13.07 1.56
N ILE A 92 6.58 -13.00 1.66
CA ILE A 92 5.86 -13.54 2.82
C ILE A 92 6.07 -15.06 2.93
N HIS A 93 6.04 -15.78 1.81
CA HIS A 93 6.29 -17.21 1.79
C HIS A 93 7.72 -17.55 2.25
N ASP A 94 8.72 -16.83 1.76
CA ASP A 94 10.14 -17.10 2.05
C ASP A 94 10.50 -16.82 3.51
N GLU A 95 9.86 -15.84 4.14
CA GLU A 95 9.94 -15.58 5.59
C GLU A 95 9.14 -16.60 6.43
N GLY A 96 8.44 -17.55 5.80
CA GLY A 96 7.67 -18.60 6.48
C GLY A 96 6.24 -18.20 6.88
N GLY A 97 5.70 -17.16 6.25
CA GLY A 97 4.32 -16.71 6.39
C GLY A 97 4.15 -15.36 7.09
N LEU A 98 2.92 -14.85 7.07
CA LEU A 98 2.50 -13.59 7.66
C LEU A 98 2.91 -13.38 9.13
N PRO A 99 2.97 -14.42 10.01
CA PRO A 99 3.42 -14.24 11.38
C PRO A 99 4.89 -13.87 11.53
N ASN A 100 5.71 -14.12 10.51
CA ASN A 100 7.17 -13.95 10.56
C ASN A 100 7.67 -12.70 9.84
N VAL A 101 6.78 -11.95 9.18
CA VAL A 101 7.13 -10.71 8.47
C VAL A 101 6.82 -9.47 9.31
N ASP A 102 7.70 -8.48 9.24
CA ASP A 102 7.35 -7.12 9.64
C ASP A 102 6.59 -6.44 8.48
N ILE A 103 5.33 -6.10 8.71
CA ILE A 103 4.46 -5.48 7.71
C ILE A 103 4.89 -4.04 7.39
N ALA A 104 5.49 -3.31 8.33
CA ALA A 104 6.02 -1.99 8.06
C ALA A 104 7.20 -2.08 7.09
N ASP A 105 8.17 -2.95 7.38
CA ASP A 105 9.32 -3.18 6.51
C ASP A 105 8.89 -3.69 5.13
N LEU A 106 7.93 -4.61 5.08
CA LEU A 106 7.40 -5.13 3.83
C LEU A 106 6.75 -4.02 2.98
N ASN A 107 5.98 -3.14 3.60
CA ASN A 107 5.38 -1.98 2.94
C ASN A 107 6.43 -0.98 2.47
N MET A 108 7.51 -0.80 3.20
CA MET A 108 8.64 0.01 2.76
C MET A 108 9.33 -0.62 1.54
N GLN A 109 9.62 -1.92 1.58
CA GLN A 109 10.33 -2.63 0.52
C GLN A 109 9.59 -2.61 -0.82
N ILE A 110 8.27 -2.86 -0.84
CA ILE A 110 7.50 -2.85 -2.10
C ILE A 110 7.50 -1.49 -2.81
N ASN A 111 7.72 -0.40 -2.08
CA ASN A 111 7.77 0.96 -2.65
C ASN A 111 9.17 1.36 -3.14
N ARG A 112 10.17 0.50 -2.95
CA ARG A 112 11.55 0.62 -3.43
C ARG A 112 11.84 -0.33 -4.60
N ILE A 113 10.79 -0.90 -5.22
CA ILE A 113 10.91 -1.69 -6.44
C ILE A 113 10.87 -0.72 -7.63
N PRO A 114 11.96 -0.59 -8.40
CA PRO A 114 11.98 0.30 -9.55
C PRO A 114 10.93 -0.11 -10.58
N SER A 115 10.05 0.81 -10.96
CA SER A 115 8.98 0.53 -11.92
C SER A 115 9.24 1.20 -13.26
N GLY A 116 9.21 0.42 -14.35
CA GLY A 116 9.29 0.98 -15.71
C GLY A 116 8.17 1.98 -16.01
N VAL A 117 7.00 1.85 -15.38
CA VAL A 117 5.88 2.81 -15.50
C VAL A 117 6.25 4.18 -14.94
N LEU A 118 7.14 4.23 -13.95
CA LEU A 118 7.65 5.44 -13.32
C LEU A 118 9.01 5.88 -13.88
N GLY A 119 9.45 5.31 -15.01
CA GLY A 119 10.78 5.59 -15.57
C GLY A 119 11.91 5.00 -14.74
N TYR A 120 11.71 3.79 -14.19
CA TYR A 120 12.64 3.08 -13.30
C TYR A 120 12.94 3.83 -11.99
N ARG A 121 11.97 4.63 -11.54
CA ARG A 121 11.98 5.28 -10.24
C ARG A 121 11.20 4.47 -9.22
N ASP A 122 11.48 4.74 -7.95
CA ASP A 122 10.79 4.16 -6.82
C ASP A 122 9.49 4.93 -6.52
N SER A 123 8.45 4.19 -6.13
CA SER A 123 7.14 4.78 -5.81
C SER A 123 7.22 5.76 -4.64
N ILE A 124 8.11 5.50 -3.67
CA ILE A 124 8.30 6.39 -2.52
C ILE A 124 8.93 7.73 -2.92
N ASP A 125 9.87 7.73 -3.87
CA ASP A 125 10.51 8.97 -4.33
C ASP A 125 9.49 9.86 -5.06
N VAL A 126 8.69 9.25 -5.93
CA VAL A 126 7.61 9.96 -6.65
C VAL A 126 6.55 10.48 -5.67
N LEU A 127 6.26 9.74 -4.59
CA LEU A 127 5.37 10.23 -3.54
C LEU A 127 5.97 11.43 -2.81
N LYS A 128 7.23 11.34 -2.37
CA LYS A 128 7.91 12.41 -1.63
C LYS A 128 7.98 13.71 -2.43
N GLU A 129 8.25 13.64 -3.72
CA GLU A 129 8.25 14.81 -4.62
C GLU A 129 6.88 15.49 -4.78
N LEU A 130 5.77 14.78 -4.55
CA LEU A 130 4.44 15.40 -4.60
C LEU A 130 4.02 16.02 -3.27
N LEU A 131 4.66 15.62 -2.16
CA LEU A 131 4.30 16.05 -0.81
C LEU A 131 5.21 17.18 -0.27
N CYS A 132 6.43 17.26 -0.81
CA CYS A 132 7.48 18.22 -0.46
C CYS A 132 7.70 19.22 -1.61
#